data_AF-A0A6P0N8D8-F1
#
_entry.id   AF-A0A6P0N8D8-F1
#
_cell.length_a   1.000
_cell.length_b   1.000
_cell.length_c   1.000
_cell.angle_alpha   90.00
_cell.angle_beta   90.00
_cell.angle_gamma   90.00
#
_symmetry.space_group_name_H-M   'P 1'
#
loop_
_entity.id
_entity.type
_entity.pdbx_description
1 polymer ?
#
loop_
_entity_poly.entity_id
_entity_poly.type
_entity_poly.pdbx_seq_one_letter_code
_entity_poly.pdbx_strand_id
1 'polypeptide(L)'
;MTKGIPIKLEPAPAWTAILLFVVITILGIIAGAGSLLRILLPVVGFAVGLFLYRRYPVLYLGFMWWLWFLMPLVRRLIDYRSNWVNPSPVLLVAPVVTWITVDTFVKYLPRAYKQGGLPFILGFTSILYGFIIGLIKSTPIFAIRGLIDWFTPILLGFYLFINWRDYP
;
A
#
# COMPACT_ATOMS: atom_id res chain seq x y z
N MET A 1 -31.22 -19.90 -19.60
CA MET A 1 -29.90 -20.52 -19.38
C MET A 1 -28.85 -19.41 -19.34
N THR A 2 -28.56 -18.87 -18.16
CA THR A 2 -27.44 -17.95 -17.96
C THR A 2 -26.15 -18.76 -17.96
N LYS A 3 -25.36 -18.68 -19.04
CA LYS A 3 -23.97 -19.14 -18.99
C LYS A 3 -23.27 -18.30 -17.93
N GLY A 4 -23.14 -18.85 -16.72
CA GLY A 4 -22.30 -18.26 -15.68
C GLY A 4 -20.91 -18.08 -16.27
N ILE A 5 -20.43 -16.84 -16.34
CA ILE A 5 -19.07 -16.54 -16.76
C ILE A 5 -18.17 -17.34 -15.81
N PRO A 6 -17.37 -18.31 -16.30
CA PRO A 6 -16.48 -19.04 -15.41
C PRO A 6 -15.42 -18.06 -14.92
N ILE A 7 -15.57 -17.57 -13.69
CA ILE A 7 -14.57 -16.72 -13.03
C ILE A 7 -13.36 -17.62 -12.75
N LYS A 8 -12.44 -17.70 -13.71
CA LYS A 8 -11.16 -18.39 -13.54
C LYS A 8 -10.23 -17.47 -12.76
N LEU A 9 -10.02 -17.78 -11.48
CA LEU A 9 -9.04 -17.11 -10.63
C LEU A 9 -7.62 -17.62 -10.97
N GLU A 10 -7.14 -17.23 -12.15
CA GLU A 10 -5.77 -17.47 -12.59
C GLU A 10 -4.95 -16.19 -12.35
N PRO A 11 -3.70 -16.27 -11.88
CA PRO A 11 -3.01 -17.44 -11.32
C PRO A 11 -3.48 -17.74 -9.88
N ALA A 12 -3.80 -19.02 -9.61
CA ALA A 12 -4.28 -19.50 -8.32
C ALA A 12 -3.46 -19.05 -7.08
N PRO A 13 -2.11 -19.13 -7.05
CA PRO A 13 -1.34 -18.77 -5.86
C PRO A 13 -1.44 -17.28 -5.47
N ALA A 14 -1.65 -16.40 -6.44
CA ALA A 14 -1.84 -14.96 -6.19
C ALA A 14 -3.20 -14.72 -5.51
N TRP A 15 -4.25 -15.29 -6.07
CA TRP A 15 -5.60 -15.18 -5.53
C TRP A 15 -5.71 -15.84 -4.15
N THR A 16 -5.07 -16.99 -3.93
CA THR A 16 -5.06 -17.60 -2.59
C THR A 16 -4.42 -16.70 -1.54
N ALA A 17 -3.34 -15.98 -1.87
CA ALA A 17 -2.70 -15.06 -0.94
C ALA A 17 -3.61 -13.86 -0.60
N ILE A 18 -4.26 -13.28 -1.61
CA ILE A 18 -5.21 -12.16 -1.44
C ILE A 18 -6.43 -12.62 -0.63
N LEU A 19 -7.03 -13.75 -1.00
CA LEU A 19 -8.20 -14.30 -0.31
C LEU A 19 -7.88 -14.67 1.14
N LEU A 20 -6.71 -15.25 1.41
CA LEU A 20 -6.28 -15.55 2.77
C LEU A 20 -6.17 -14.27 3.61
N PHE A 21 -5.58 -13.20 3.07
CA PHE A 21 -5.54 -11.90 3.74
C PHE A 21 -6.94 -11.36 4.05
N VAL A 22 -7.87 -11.45 3.09
CA VAL A 22 -9.27 -11.03 3.28
C VAL A 22 -9.96 -11.87 4.36
N VAL A 23 -9.82 -13.20 4.32
CA VAL A 23 -10.44 -14.11 5.30
C VAL A 23 -9.90 -13.85 6.71
N ILE A 24 -8.58 -13.69 6.88
CA ILE A 24 -7.97 -13.34 8.17
C ILE A 24 -8.54 -12.02 8.70
N THR A 25 -8.68 -11.03 7.82
CA THR A 25 -9.25 -9.71 8.19
C THR A 25 -10.68 -9.85 8.68
N ILE A 26 -11.54 -10.55 7.93
CA ILE A 26 -12.96 -10.74 8.28
C ILE A 26 -13.10 -11.54 9.58
N LEU A 27 -12.41 -12.68 9.70
CA LEU A 27 -12.47 -13.52 10.90
C LEU A 27 -11.97 -12.77 12.14
N GLY A 28 -10.88 -12.00 12.02
CA GLY A 28 -10.38 -11.20 13.14
C GLY A 28 -11.34 -10.10 13.58
N ILE A 29 -12.07 -9.48 12.64
CA ILE A 29 -13.10 -8.48 12.97
C ILE A 29 -14.26 -9.15 13.71
N ILE A 30 -14.76 -10.29 13.20
CA ILE A 30 -15.88 -11.02 13.81
C ILE A 30 -15.52 -11.51 15.22
N ALA A 31 -14.29 -12.01 15.39
CA ALA A 31 -13.77 -12.46 16.68
C ALA A 31 -13.47 -11.32 17.67
N GLY A 32 -13.56 -10.05 17.26
CA GLY A 32 -13.22 -8.91 18.11
C GLY A 32 -11.72 -8.79 18.41
N ALA A 33 -10.86 -9.41 17.60
CA ALA A 33 -9.41 -9.48 17.79
C ALA A 33 -8.69 -8.20 17.30
N GLY A 34 -9.24 -7.02 17.60
CA GLY A 34 -8.77 -5.75 17.05
C GLY A 34 -7.33 -5.38 17.42
N SER A 35 -6.86 -5.75 18.63
CA SER A 35 -5.48 -5.52 19.07
C SER A 35 -4.48 -6.31 18.21
N LEU A 36 -4.78 -7.58 17.93
CA LEU A 36 -3.97 -8.44 17.07
C LEU A 36 -4.00 -7.96 15.62
N LEU A 37 -5.18 -7.65 15.08
CA LEU A 37 -5.34 -7.20 13.69
C LEU A 37 -4.56 -5.92 13.39
N ARG A 38 -4.46 -4.99 14.34
CA ARG A 38 -3.69 -3.75 14.16
C ARG A 38 -2.23 -4.01 13.81
N ILE A 39 -1.62 -5.04 14.38
CA ILE A 39 -0.22 -5.39 14.12
C ILE A 39 -0.11 -6.38 12.97
N LEU A 40 -1.02 -7.36 12.92
CA LEU A 40 -1.00 -8.44 11.94
C LEU A 40 -1.27 -7.93 10.53
N LEU A 41 -2.22 -7.02 10.34
CA LEU A 41 -2.62 -6.57 9.01
C LEU A 41 -1.49 -5.86 8.25
N PRO A 42 -0.72 -4.91 8.83
CA PRO A 42 0.42 -4.31 8.14
C PRO A 42 1.48 -5.35 7.73
N VAL A 43 1.77 -6.31 8.62
CA VAL A 43 2.79 -7.34 8.37
C VAL A 43 2.36 -8.31 7.27
N VAL A 44 1.14 -8.85 7.37
CA VAL A 44 0.62 -9.79 6.37
C VAL A 44 0.36 -9.07 5.04
N GLY A 45 -0.16 -7.84 5.09
CA GLY A 45 -0.35 -7.00 3.92
C GLY A 45 0.95 -6.76 3.17
N PHE A 46 2.04 -6.42 3.88
CA PHE A 46 3.37 -6.29 3.29
C PHE A 46 3.86 -7.61 2.66
N ALA A 47 3.70 -8.74 3.35
CA ALA A 47 4.12 -10.04 2.83
C ALA A 47 3.39 -10.43 1.55
N VAL A 48 2.06 -10.25 1.50
CA VAL A 48 1.24 -10.48 0.31
C VAL A 48 1.63 -9.50 -0.79
N GLY A 49 1.78 -8.21 -0.47
CA GLY A 49 2.23 -7.19 -1.40
C GLY A 49 3.58 -7.53 -2.03
N LEU A 50 4.56 -7.96 -1.23
CA LEU A 50 5.90 -8.30 -1.71
C LEU A 50 5.88 -9.53 -2.62
N PHE A 51 5.08 -10.54 -2.27
CA PHE A 51 4.87 -11.73 -3.10
C PHE A 51 4.27 -11.37 -4.46
N LEU A 52 3.20 -10.56 -4.47
CA LEU A 52 2.55 -10.11 -5.69
C LEU A 52 3.47 -9.20 -6.52
N TYR A 53 4.18 -8.27 -5.88
CA TYR A 53 5.11 -7.35 -6.55
C TYR A 53 6.18 -8.10 -7.37
N ARG A 54 6.71 -9.19 -6.81
CA ARG A 54 7.78 -9.98 -7.44
C ARG A 54 7.30 -10.89 -8.58
N ARG A 55 6.06 -11.38 -8.52
CA ARG A 55 5.58 -12.47 -9.40
C ARG A 55 4.39 -12.09 -10.29
N TYR A 56 3.55 -11.16 -9.83
CA TYR A 56 2.24 -10.85 -10.40
C TYR A 56 1.96 -9.32 -10.36
N PRO A 57 2.69 -8.50 -11.13
CA PRO A 57 2.65 -7.03 -11.02
C PRO A 57 1.25 -6.42 -11.25
N VAL A 58 0.45 -7.01 -12.15
CA VAL A 58 -0.93 -6.57 -12.39
C VAL A 58 -1.82 -6.78 -11.16
N LEU A 59 -1.71 -7.95 -10.50
CA LEU A 59 -2.47 -8.24 -9.29
C LEU A 59 -1.95 -7.47 -8.08
N TYR A 60 -0.65 -7.19 -8.02
CA TYR A 60 -0.07 -6.27 -7.04
C TYR A 60 -0.72 -4.89 -7.11
N LEU A 61 -0.85 -4.34 -8.32
CA LEU A 61 -1.47 -3.04 -8.55
C LEU A 61 -2.91 -3.04 -8.05
N GLY A 62 -3.72 -4.02 -8.47
CA GLY A 62 -5.10 -4.16 -8.03
C GLY A 62 -5.22 -4.31 -6.51
N PHE A 63 -4.39 -5.14 -5.89
CA PHE A 63 -4.34 -5.32 -4.44
C PHE A 63 -4.05 -3.99 -3.72
N MET A 64 -3.01 -3.28 -4.15
CA MET A 64 -2.62 -1.98 -3.59
C MET A 64 -3.75 -0.94 -3.69
N TRP A 65 -4.43 -0.83 -4.84
CA TRP A 65 -5.59 0.06 -5.01
C TRP A 65 -6.73 -0.29 -4.06
N TRP A 66 -7.06 -1.58 -3.95
CA TRP A 66 -8.10 -2.05 -3.04
C TRP A 66 -7.74 -1.79 -1.57
N LEU A 67 -6.47 -1.87 -1.18
CA LEU A 67 -6.04 -1.51 0.18
C LEU A 67 -6.28 -0.02 0.47
N TRP A 68 -5.91 0.88 -0.44
CA TRP A 68 -6.18 2.32 -0.28
C TRP A 68 -7.67 2.62 -0.10
N PHE A 69 -8.53 1.89 -0.80
CA PHE A 69 -9.98 2.05 -0.71
C PHE A 69 -10.59 1.40 0.55
N LEU A 70 -10.19 0.17 0.90
CA LEU A 70 -10.86 -0.63 1.93
C LEU A 70 -10.29 -0.46 3.33
N MET A 71 -9.00 -0.11 3.50
CA MET A 71 -8.39 -0.03 4.83
C MET A 71 -9.05 0.99 5.77
N PRO A 72 -9.54 2.16 5.31
CA PRO A 72 -10.35 3.05 6.13
C PRO A 72 -11.63 2.38 6.67
N LEU A 73 -12.34 1.60 5.85
CA LEU A 73 -13.53 0.84 6.25
C LEU A 73 -13.15 -0.25 7.26
N VAL A 74 -12.10 -1.02 6.98
CA VAL A 74 -11.59 -2.06 7.89
C VAL A 74 -11.23 -1.48 9.25
N ARG A 75 -10.54 -0.33 9.29
CA ARG A 75 -10.29 0.39 10.55
C ARG A 75 -11.59 0.68 11.29
N ARG A 76 -12.62 1.17 10.61
CA ARG A 76 -13.89 1.53 11.26
C ARG A 76 -14.62 0.31 11.81
N LEU A 77 -14.59 -0.82 11.10
CA LEU A 77 -15.17 -2.07 11.58
C LEU A 77 -14.43 -2.61 12.80
N ILE A 78 -13.10 -2.53 12.82
CA ILE A 78 -12.28 -2.90 13.98
C ILE A 78 -12.59 -1.98 15.17
N ASP A 79 -12.63 -0.66 14.95
CA ASP A 79 -12.93 0.31 16.02
C ASP A 79 -14.40 0.23 16.50
N TYR A 80 -15.32 -0.36 15.73
CA TYR A 80 -16.70 -0.64 16.16
C TYR A 80 -16.81 -1.91 17.01
N ARG A 81 -16.06 -2.96 16.65
CA ARG A 81 -16.05 -4.26 17.36
C ARG A 81 -15.08 -4.31 18.53
N SER A 82 -14.14 -3.37 18.59
CA SER A 82 -13.06 -3.31 19.57
C SER A 82 -12.86 -1.87 20.05
N ASN A 83 -11.96 -1.64 21.00
CA ASN A 83 -11.71 -0.30 21.52
C ASN A 83 -11.11 0.63 20.46
N TRP A 84 -11.58 1.88 20.38
CA TRP A 84 -11.01 2.90 19.50
C TRP A 84 -9.55 3.23 19.85
N VAL A 85 -8.67 3.29 18.83
CA VAL A 85 -7.26 3.68 18.99
C VAL A 85 -6.85 4.66 17.89
N ASN A 86 -6.12 5.71 18.29
CA ASN A 86 -5.56 6.70 17.38
C ASN A 86 -4.14 7.07 17.83
N PRO A 87 -3.11 6.97 16.95
CA PRO A 87 -3.17 6.50 15.56
C PRO A 87 -3.45 4.99 15.44
N SER A 88 -4.19 4.57 14.41
CA SER A 88 -4.46 3.15 14.15
C SER A 88 -3.48 2.58 13.12
N PRO A 89 -2.65 1.58 13.47
CA PRO A 89 -1.69 0.98 12.55
C PRO A 89 -2.34 0.29 11.34
N VAL A 90 -3.64 0.00 11.37
CA VAL A 90 -4.40 -0.55 10.23
C VAL A 90 -4.28 0.34 8.99
N LEU A 91 -4.18 1.66 9.17
CA LEU A 91 -4.01 2.58 8.03
C LEU A 91 -2.61 2.51 7.41
N LEU A 92 -1.63 1.90 8.07
CA LEU A 92 -0.29 1.70 7.52
C LEU A 92 -0.23 0.57 6.49
N VAL A 93 -1.25 -0.28 6.39
CA VAL A 93 -1.27 -1.40 5.44
C VAL A 93 -1.07 -0.91 4.00
N ALA A 94 -1.83 0.09 3.56
CA ALA A 94 -1.74 0.60 2.19
C ALA A 94 -0.41 1.33 1.92
N PRO A 95 0.09 2.23 2.81
CA PRO A 95 1.42 2.81 2.68
C PRO A 95 2.53 1.76 2.63
N VAL A 96 2.58 0.83 3.58
CA VAL A 96 3.66 -0.17 3.66
C VAL A 96 3.71 -1.04 2.40
N VAL A 97 2.57 -1.42 1.84
CA VAL A 97 2.51 -2.13 0.55
C VAL A 97 3.02 -1.23 -0.59
N THR A 98 2.57 0.02 -0.65
CA THR A 98 3.02 0.96 -1.70
C THR A 98 4.52 1.22 -1.63
N TRP A 99 5.10 1.31 -0.43
CA TRP A 99 6.53 1.53 -0.20
C TRP A 99 7.42 0.39 -0.71
N ILE A 100 6.86 -0.76 -1.08
CA ILE A 100 7.59 -1.81 -1.79
C ILE A 100 8.17 -1.27 -3.11
N THR A 101 7.49 -0.32 -3.78
CA THR A 101 7.91 0.23 -5.09
C THR A 101 9.06 1.24 -5.00
N VAL A 102 9.59 1.49 -3.80
CA VAL A 102 10.75 2.36 -3.60
C VAL A 102 11.97 1.85 -4.37
N ASP A 103 12.08 0.54 -4.58
CA ASP A 103 13.11 -0.08 -5.40
C ASP A 103 13.04 0.39 -6.87
N THR A 104 11.82 0.43 -7.44
CA THR A 104 11.56 0.97 -8.78
C THR A 104 11.90 2.45 -8.81
N PHE A 105 11.50 3.21 -7.79
CA PHE A 105 11.83 4.63 -7.68
C PHE A 105 13.34 4.85 -7.73
N VAL A 106 14.12 4.24 -6.83
CA VAL A 106 15.58 4.40 -6.77
C VAL A 106 16.27 3.94 -8.06
N LYS A 107 15.82 2.83 -8.66
CA LYS A 107 16.42 2.27 -9.87
C LYS A 107 16.21 3.14 -11.11
N TYR A 108 15.03 3.74 -11.26
CA TYR A 108 14.66 4.47 -12.49
C TYR A 108 14.70 6.00 -12.35
N LEU A 109 14.74 6.56 -11.13
CA LEU A 109 14.79 8.01 -10.90
C LEU A 109 15.94 8.72 -11.64
N PRO A 110 17.18 8.21 -11.69
CA PRO A 110 18.27 8.88 -12.41
C PRO A 110 18.02 9.04 -13.90
N ARG A 111 17.16 8.19 -14.49
CA ARG A 111 16.80 8.22 -15.91
C ARG A 111 15.46 8.90 -16.16
N ALA A 112 14.68 9.15 -15.11
CA ALA A 112 13.33 9.71 -15.20
C ALA A 112 13.29 11.08 -15.91
N TYR A 113 14.33 11.91 -15.73
CA TYR A 113 14.42 13.22 -16.40
C TYR A 113 14.32 13.09 -17.93
N LYS A 114 15.00 12.12 -18.53
CA LYS A 114 14.97 11.89 -19.99
C LYS A 114 13.66 11.30 -20.48
N GLN A 115 12.79 10.84 -19.59
CA GLN A 115 11.53 10.17 -19.90
C GLN A 115 10.31 11.07 -19.63
N GLY A 116 10.51 12.31 -19.18
CA GLY A 116 9.41 13.22 -18.81
C GLY A 116 9.01 13.15 -17.33
N GLY A 117 9.80 12.46 -16.49
CA GLY A 117 9.54 12.30 -15.05
C GLY A 117 9.91 13.51 -14.17
N LEU A 118 10.07 14.71 -14.75
CA LEU A 118 10.41 15.93 -14.01
C LEU A 118 9.45 16.24 -12.84
N PRO A 119 8.11 16.06 -12.97
CA PRO A 119 7.19 16.28 -11.86
C PRO A 119 7.50 15.41 -10.63
N PHE A 120 7.94 14.16 -10.82
CA PHE A 120 8.30 13.26 -9.72
C PHE A 120 9.57 13.70 -9.01
N ILE A 121 10.56 14.20 -9.77
CA ILE A 121 11.81 14.72 -9.20
C ILE A 121 11.51 15.94 -8.33
N LEU A 122 10.72 16.89 -8.85
CA LEU A 122 10.33 18.09 -8.11
C LEU A 122 9.50 17.75 -6.86
N GLY A 123 8.53 16.86 -6.98
CA GLY A 123 7.74 16.40 -5.83
C GLY A 123 8.61 15.73 -4.77
N PHE A 124 9.54 14.87 -5.18
CA PHE A 124 10.47 14.21 -4.25
C PHE A 124 11.38 15.21 -3.53
N THR A 125 11.97 16.17 -4.24
CA THR A 125 12.83 17.18 -3.59
C THR A 125 12.04 18.09 -2.65
N SER A 126 10.80 18.46 -2.98
CA SER A 126 9.91 19.20 -2.07
C SER A 126 9.61 18.43 -0.79
N ILE A 127 9.32 17.13 -0.89
CA ILE A 127 9.07 16.28 0.28
C ILE A 127 10.32 16.11 1.13
N LEU A 128 11.49 15.90 0.50
CA LEU A 128 12.76 15.76 1.21
C LEU A 128 13.09 17.04 1.99
N TYR A 129 12.87 18.21 1.38
CA TYR A 129 13.00 19.49 2.07
C TYR A 129 12.04 19.60 3.26
N GLY A 130 10.75 19.30 3.05
CA GLY A 130 9.74 19.28 4.11
C GLY A 130 10.09 18.33 5.26
N PHE A 131 10.64 17.16 4.96
CA PHE A 131 11.11 16.19 5.94
C PHE A 131 12.27 16.74 6.79
N ILE A 132 13.27 17.37 6.16
CA ILE A 132 14.40 18.00 6.87
C ILE A 132 13.89 19.11 7.80
N ILE A 133 13.01 19.98 7.32
CA ILE A 133 12.39 21.03 8.16
C ILE A 133 11.57 20.39 9.29
N GLY A 134 10.83 19.31 9.00
CA GLY A 134 10.08 18.55 10.00
C GLY A 134 10.96 17.99 11.12
N LEU A 135 12.14 17.46 10.79
CA LEU A 135 13.11 16.99 11.78
C LEU A 135 13.63 18.11 12.69
N ILE A 136 13.69 19.35 12.19
CA ILE A 136 14.15 20.51 12.95
C ILE A 136 13.02 21.10 13.81
N LYS A 137 11.78 21.11 13.29
CA LYS A 137 10.65 21.85 13.86
C LYS A 137 9.65 20.98 14.65
N SER A 138 9.76 19.66 14.56
CA SER A 138 8.83 18.72 15.21
C SER A 138 9.57 17.51 15.78
N THR A 139 8.85 16.62 16.48
CA THR A 139 9.46 15.36 16.92
C THR A 139 9.74 14.46 15.72
N PRO A 140 10.83 13.67 15.72
CA PRO A 140 11.21 12.84 14.58
C PRO A 140 10.10 11.91 14.08
N ILE A 141 9.25 11.41 14.99
CA ILE A 141 8.13 10.53 14.63
C ILE A 141 7.09 11.22 13.75
N PHE A 142 6.79 12.51 13.98
CA PHE A 142 5.87 13.27 13.13
C PHE A 142 6.49 13.56 11.77
N ALA A 143 7.79 13.85 11.72
CA ALA A 143 8.50 14.06 10.46
C ALA A 143 8.52 12.78 9.60
N ILE A 144 8.85 11.63 10.19
CA ILE A 144 8.84 10.32 9.49
C ILE A 144 7.44 9.98 9.00
N ARG A 145 6.42 10.22 9.83
CA ARG A 145 5.03 10.00 9.42
C ARG A 145 4.64 10.89 8.25
N GLY A 146 5.00 12.18 8.29
CA GLY A 146 4.78 13.09 7.17
C GLY A 146 5.49 12.63 5.91
N LEU A 147 6.74 12.17 6.01
CA LEU A 147 7.47 11.58 4.88
C LEU A 147 6.72 10.39 4.29
N ILE A 148 6.23 9.46 5.12
CA ILE A 148 5.40 8.34 4.67
C ILE A 148 4.14 8.85 3.97
N ASP A 149 3.36 9.71 4.61
CA ASP A 149 2.08 10.17 4.07
C ASP A 149 2.25 10.90 2.72
N TRP A 150 3.27 11.74 2.57
CA TRP A 150 3.47 12.54 1.36
C TRP A 150 4.26 11.82 0.27
N PHE A 151 5.23 10.97 0.61
CA PHE A 151 6.05 10.30 -0.39
C PHE A 151 5.33 9.12 -1.04
N THR A 152 4.40 8.49 -0.32
CA THR A 152 3.64 7.36 -0.83
C THR A 152 2.92 7.61 -2.17
N PRO A 153 2.15 8.71 -2.36
CA PRO A 153 1.52 8.98 -3.66
C PRO A 153 2.54 9.21 -4.79
N ILE A 154 3.72 9.75 -4.49
CA ILE A 154 4.81 9.88 -5.48
C ILE A 154 5.31 8.49 -5.89
N LEU A 155 5.53 7.59 -4.93
CA LEU A 155 5.96 6.21 -5.21
C LEU A 155 4.94 5.46 -6.07
N LEU A 156 3.64 5.60 -5.76
CA LEU A 156 2.56 5.01 -6.54
C LEU A 156 2.52 5.56 -7.97
N GLY A 157 2.51 6.89 -8.12
CA GLY A 157 2.46 7.54 -9.42
C GLY A 157 3.69 7.24 -10.28
N PHE A 158 4.88 7.19 -9.66
CA PHE A 158 6.11 6.87 -10.37
C PHE A 158 6.14 5.41 -10.81
N TYR A 159 5.69 4.49 -9.97
CA TYR A 159 5.59 3.07 -10.32
C TYR A 159 4.67 2.85 -11.53
N LEU A 160 3.52 3.51 -11.55
CA LEU A 160 2.61 3.51 -12.70
C LEU A 160 3.25 4.14 -13.94
N PHE A 161 3.92 5.27 -13.78
CA PHE A 161 4.58 5.98 -14.87
C PHE A 161 5.70 5.17 -15.52
N ILE A 162 6.46 4.37 -14.77
CA ILE A 162 7.51 3.53 -15.33
C ILE A 162 6.95 2.27 -16.01
N ASN A 163 5.97 1.62 -15.37
CA ASN A 163 5.44 0.33 -15.83
C ASN A 163 4.15 0.47 -16.66
N TRP A 164 3.84 1.67 -17.17
CA TRP A 164 2.58 1.94 -17.87
C TRP A 164 2.31 1.03 -19.07
N ARG A 165 3.37 0.52 -19.71
CA ARG A 165 3.28 -0.41 -20.85
C ARG A 165 2.97 -1.85 -20.47
N ASP A 166 3.13 -2.21 -19.20
CA ASP A 166 2.88 -3.55 -18.68
C ASP A 166 1.40 -3.75 -18.29
N TYR A 167 0.61 -2.67 -18.36
CA TYR A 167 -0.82 -2.68 -18.08
C TYR A 167 -1.60 -2.48 -19.40
N PRO A 168 -2.69 -3.24 -19.61
CA PRO A 168 -3.50 -3.17 -20.83
C PRO A 168 -4.23 -1.85 -21.01
#